data_AF-A0A7Z9PY92-F1
#
_entry.id   AF-A0A7Z9PY92-F1
#
_cell.length_a   1.000
_cell.length_b   1.000
_cell.length_c   1.000
_cell.angle_alpha   90.00
_cell.angle_beta   90.00
_cell.angle_gamma   90.00
#
_symmetry.space_group_name_H-M   'P 1'
#
loop_
_entity.id
_entity.type
_entity.pdbx_description
1 polymer ?
#
loop_
_entity_poly.entity_id
_entity_poly.type
_entity_poly.pdbx_seq_one_letter_code
_entity_poly.pdbx_strand_id
1 'polypeptide(L)'
;MWRLTEAVVSRSTKKTRKAKEDDRTNHILTTRAQTGPVFLVHRPTDEVSRLREKLLQSGQEPLFDFEAEDSVTHTIWKIAQVEDWEKALEAAGDFYIADGHHRAASAERTATRLDAKEGDEASRFLAVAFPTDQVAILPYHRVLSEFNGHTPEAILDEAKKRFGATVLEFSGTVPSEPARGTVLMYLGGTWYSLKLPDQAGTDGVADALDSAV
;
A
#
# COMPACT_ATOMS: atom_id res chain seq x y z
N MET A 1 6.41 1.57 -19.76
CA MET A 1 6.16 3.02 -19.67
C MET A 1 4.74 3.27 -19.13
N TRP A 2 4.57 3.88 -17.95
CA TRP A 2 3.24 4.09 -17.35
C TRP A 2 2.74 5.51 -17.56
N ARG A 3 1.55 5.62 -18.14
CA ARG A 3 0.85 6.87 -18.45
C ARG A 3 0.10 7.34 -17.20
N LEU A 4 0.05 8.65 -16.98
CA LEU A 4 -0.83 9.24 -15.96
C LEU A 4 -2.31 9.24 -16.38
N THR A 5 -2.64 8.85 -17.62
CA THR A 5 -4.00 8.95 -18.18
C THR A 5 -4.65 7.63 -18.58
N GLU A 6 -3.95 6.50 -18.53
CA GLU A 6 -4.54 5.19 -18.81
C GLU A 6 -4.17 4.22 -17.70
N ALA A 7 -5.21 3.74 -17.00
CA ALA A 7 -5.22 2.57 -16.13
C ALA A 7 -4.53 2.66 -14.75
N VAL A 8 -4.28 3.85 -14.19
CA VAL A 8 -4.01 4.01 -12.74
C VAL A 8 -5.30 4.35 -12.02
N VAL A 9 -5.94 3.35 -11.42
CA VAL A 9 -7.13 3.58 -10.57
C VAL A 9 -6.65 4.03 -9.18
N SER A 10 -6.63 5.35 -8.97
CA SER A 10 -6.41 5.95 -7.66
C SER A 10 -7.73 5.98 -6.88
N ARG A 11 -7.89 5.07 -5.90
CA ARG A 11 -8.93 5.17 -4.87
C ARG A 11 -8.27 5.50 -3.54
N SER A 12 -8.05 6.79 -3.30
CA SER A 12 -7.50 7.28 -2.04
C SER A 12 -8.59 7.32 -0.96
N THR A 13 -8.36 6.67 0.17
CA THR A 13 -9.15 6.82 1.41
C THR A 13 -8.58 7.90 2.35
N LYS A 14 -7.48 8.55 1.96
CA LYS A 14 -6.77 9.54 2.80
C LYS A 14 -7.20 10.96 2.42
N LYS A 15 -7.78 11.70 3.37
CA LYS A 15 -7.91 13.17 3.28
C LYS A 15 -6.50 13.78 3.23
N THR A 16 -6.18 14.38 2.10
CA THR A 16 -4.86 14.93 1.79
C THR A 16 -4.53 16.11 2.69
N ARG A 17 -3.59 15.92 3.62
CA ARG A 17 -3.00 17.04 4.37
C ARG A 17 -2.07 17.81 3.42
N LYS A 18 -2.59 18.89 2.83
CA LYS A 18 -1.90 19.79 1.89
C LYS A 18 -0.43 20.08 2.24
N ALA A 19 -0.12 20.27 3.52
CA ALA A 19 1.23 20.52 4.01
C ALA A 19 2.25 19.41 3.69
N LYS A 20 1.87 18.12 3.79
CA LYS A 20 2.79 17.00 3.49
C LYS A 20 3.12 16.90 2.00
N GLU A 21 2.16 17.28 1.15
CA GLU A 21 2.34 17.27 -0.30
C GLU A 21 3.13 18.50 -0.78
N ASP A 22 2.92 19.65 -0.15
CA ASP A 22 3.68 20.86 -0.44
C ASP A 22 5.16 20.67 -0.10
N ASP A 23 5.46 20.10 1.07
CA ASP A 23 6.83 19.76 1.48
C ASP A 23 7.51 18.81 0.49
N ARG A 24 6.83 17.71 0.13
CA ARG A 24 7.38 16.73 -0.82
C ARG A 24 7.53 17.29 -2.23
N THR A 25 6.60 18.12 -2.70
CA THR A 25 6.72 18.81 -4.00
C THR A 25 7.95 19.73 -3.99
N ASN A 26 8.14 20.51 -2.91
CA ASN A 26 9.30 21.38 -2.77
C ASN A 26 10.60 20.57 -2.70
N HIS A 27 10.59 19.41 -2.03
CA HIS A 27 11.74 18.51 -2.00
C HIS A 27 12.13 18.05 -3.41
N ILE A 28 11.18 17.55 -4.21
CA ILE A 28 11.44 17.11 -5.59
C ILE A 28 11.96 18.27 -6.45
N LEU A 29 11.34 19.45 -6.35
CA LEU A 29 11.79 20.65 -7.09
C LEU A 29 13.23 21.07 -6.71
N THR A 30 13.58 20.94 -5.43
CA THR A 30 14.89 21.36 -4.91
C THR A 30 15.98 20.36 -5.28
N THR A 31 15.73 19.07 -5.07
CA THR A 31 16.72 18.01 -5.35
C THR A 31 16.78 17.63 -6.81
N ARG A 32 15.74 17.98 -7.59
CA ARG A 32 15.51 17.50 -8.96
C ARG A 32 15.50 15.97 -9.05
N ALA A 33 15.08 15.30 -7.98
CA ALA A 33 15.06 13.85 -7.90
C ALA A 33 13.82 13.36 -7.16
N GLN A 34 13.27 12.24 -7.64
CA GLN A 34 12.26 11.49 -6.91
C GLN A 34 12.92 10.37 -6.11
N THR A 35 12.86 10.49 -4.79
CA THR A 35 13.59 9.64 -3.85
C THR A 35 12.73 8.56 -3.19
N GLY A 36 11.47 8.41 -3.60
CA GLY A 36 10.56 7.43 -3.02
C GLY A 36 9.68 6.80 -4.10
N PRO A 37 9.81 5.48 -4.37
CA PRO A 37 8.98 4.81 -5.36
C PRO A 37 7.52 4.78 -4.91
N VAL A 38 6.60 4.89 -5.86
CA VAL A 38 5.19 4.57 -5.65
C VAL A 38 5.03 3.05 -5.76
N PHE A 39 4.40 2.43 -4.77
CA PHE A 39 4.14 0.99 -4.76
C PHE A 39 2.83 0.73 -5.49
N LEU A 40 2.95 0.04 -6.63
CA LEU A 40 1.86 -0.37 -7.49
C LEU A 40 1.62 -1.87 -7.37
N VAL A 41 0.37 -2.28 -7.52
CA VAL A 41 -0.01 -3.69 -7.69
C VAL A 41 -0.82 -3.88 -8.97
N HIS A 42 -0.61 -5.01 -9.63
CA HIS A 42 -1.33 -5.36 -10.86
C HIS A 42 -1.77 -6.83 -10.84
N ARG A 43 -2.68 -7.20 -11.75
CA ARG A 43 -3.10 -8.60 -11.89
C ARG A 43 -1.90 -9.45 -12.35
N PRO A 44 -1.72 -10.66 -11.79
CA PRO A 44 -0.69 -11.56 -12.26
C PRO A 44 -0.94 -11.93 -13.72
N THR A 45 0.14 -11.99 -14.51
CA THR A 45 0.11 -12.48 -15.89
C THR A 45 1.22 -13.50 -16.08
N ASP A 46 0.92 -14.54 -16.87
CA ASP A 46 1.90 -15.59 -17.19
C ASP A 46 3.14 -15.00 -17.87
N GLU A 47 2.97 -13.98 -18.71
CA GLU A 47 4.08 -13.38 -19.44
C GLU A 47 5.04 -12.62 -18.53
N VAL A 48 4.56 -11.85 -17.55
CA VAL A 48 5.42 -11.17 -16.57
C VAL A 48 6.17 -12.21 -15.73
N SER A 49 5.49 -13.27 -15.29
CA SER A 49 6.13 -14.37 -14.56
C SER A 49 7.20 -15.09 -15.39
N ARG A 50 6.91 -15.37 -16.66
CA ARG A 50 7.85 -16.00 -17.60
C ARG A 50 9.08 -15.13 -17.86
N LEU A 51 8.91 -13.83 -18.06
CA LEU A 51 10.03 -12.90 -18.25
C LEU A 51 10.91 -12.80 -17.00
N ARG A 52 10.30 -12.76 -15.80
CA ARG A 52 11.03 -12.81 -14.52
C ARG A 52 11.85 -14.09 -14.40
N GLU A 53 11.23 -15.25 -14.61
CA GLU A 53 11.93 -16.54 -14.51
C GLU A 53 13.07 -16.65 -15.53
N LYS A 54 12.82 -16.21 -16.77
CA LYS A 54 13.85 -16.16 -17.81
C LYS A 54 15.03 -15.28 -17.39
N LEU A 55 14.78 -14.12 -16.78
CA LEU A 55 15.83 -13.24 -16.29
C LEU A 55 16.65 -13.92 -15.18
N LEU A 56 15.98 -14.50 -14.18
CA LEU A 56 16.64 -15.19 -13.07
C LEU A 56 17.46 -16.41 -13.54
N GLN A 57 17.03 -17.11 -14.59
CA GLN A 57 17.71 -18.27 -15.17
C GLN A 57 18.75 -17.91 -16.24
N SER A 58 18.86 -16.65 -16.64
CA SER A 58 19.75 -16.23 -17.73
C SER A 58 21.25 -16.31 -17.38
N GLY A 59 21.58 -16.47 -16.10
CA GLY A 59 22.93 -16.35 -15.59
C GLY A 59 23.43 -14.90 -15.48
N GLN A 60 22.55 -13.91 -15.74
CA GLN A 60 22.89 -12.50 -15.53
C GLN A 60 23.09 -12.21 -14.04
N GLU A 61 24.26 -11.67 -13.69
CA GLU A 61 24.54 -11.20 -12.34
C GLU A 61 23.62 -10.02 -11.97
N PRO A 62 23.14 -9.96 -10.72
CA PRO A 62 22.40 -8.79 -10.24
C PRO A 62 23.30 -7.54 -10.27
N LEU A 63 22.70 -6.39 -10.58
CA LEU A 63 23.36 -5.08 -10.50
C LEU A 63 23.66 -4.69 -9.04
N PHE A 64 22.77 -5.08 -8.12
CA PHE A 64 22.96 -4.94 -6.68
C PHE A 64 22.59 -6.24 -6.00
N ASP A 65 23.42 -6.68 -5.06
CA ASP A 65 23.19 -7.85 -4.21
C ASP A 65 23.84 -7.58 -2.85
N PHE A 66 23.01 -7.34 -1.83
CA PHE A 66 23.46 -7.05 -0.48
C PHE A 66 22.42 -7.44 0.57
N GLU A 67 22.88 -7.74 1.77
CA GLU A 67 22.03 -7.90 2.96
C GLU A 67 21.96 -6.58 3.73
N ALA A 68 20.76 -6.11 4.04
CA ALA A 68 20.54 -4.92 4.86
C ALA A 68 20.65 -5.24 6.37
N GLU A 69 20.68 -4.21 7.21
CA GLU A 69 20.82 -4.35 8.67
C GLU A 69 19.69 -5.15 9.34
N ASP A 70 18.53 -5.26 8.68
CA ASP A 70 17.38 -6.06 9.10
C ASP A 70 17.45 -7.52 8.63
N SER A 71 18.61 -7.94 8.11
CA SER A 71 18.85 -9.27 7.53
C SER A 71 18.00 -9.60 6.30
N VAL A 72 17.46 -8.59 5.62
CA VAL A 72 16.78 -8.78 4.33
C VAL A 72 17.81 -8.67 3.20
N THR A 73 17.86 -9.70 2.34
CA THR A 73 18.68 -9.67 1.12
C THR A 73 17.96 -8.92 0.02
N HIS A 74 18.61 -7.89 -0.53
CA HIS A 74 18.12 -7.09 -1.65
C HIS A 74 18.94 -7.37 -2.91
N THR A 75 18.27 -7.92 -3.91
CA THR A 75 18.84 -8.18 -5.23
C THR A 75 18.10 -7.41 -6.32
N ILE A 76 18.83 -6.69 -7.18
CA ILE A 76 18.27 -5.87 -8.26
C ILE A 76 18.96 -6.24 -9.56
N TRP A 77 18.19 -6.62 -10.58
CA TRP A 77 18.69 -6.86 -11.93
C TRP A 77 18.40 -5.68 -12.84
N LYS A 78 19.36 -5.32 -13.68
CA LYS A 78 19.15 -4.35 -14.76
C LYS A 78 18.57 -5.06 -15.98
N ILE A 79 17.45 -4.55 -16.49
CA ILE A 79 16.89 -4.97 -17.77
C ILE A 79 17.35 -3.96 -18.83
N ALA A 80 18.18 -4.40 -19.77
CA ALA A 80 18.70 -3.54 -20.83
C ALA A 80 17.73 -3.38 -22.01
N GLN A 81 17.00 -4.45 -22.37
CA GLN A 81 15.98 -4.49 -23.42
C GLN A 81 14.62 -4.61 -22.75
N VAL A 82 13.87 -3.51 -22.74
CA VAL A 82 12.64 -3.38 -21.96
C VAL A 82 11.37 -3.66 -22.76
N GLU A 83 11.47 -3.79 -24.07
CA GLU A 83 10.32 -3.83 -24.99
C GLU A 83 9.35 -4.97 -24.68
N ASP A 84 9.89 -6.16 -24.37
CA ASP A 84 9.07 -7.32 -23.98
C ASP A 84 8.39 -7.09 -22.61
N TRP A 85 9.10 -6.47 -21.67
CA TRP A 85 8.57 -6.14 -20.35
C TRP A 85 7.47 -5.08 -20.44
N GLU A 86 7.65 -4.06 -21.28
CA GLU A 86 6.65 -3.01 -21.48
C GLU A 86 5.36 -3.58 -22.06
N LYS A 87 5.44 -4.45 -23.07
CA LYS A 87 4.28 -5.13 -23.64
C LYS A 87 3.59 -6.06 -22.63
N ALA A 88 4.37 -6.84 -21.89
CA ALA A 88 3.84 -7.76 -20.89
C ALA A 88 3.11 -7.03 -19.77
N LEU A 89 3.66 -5.89 -19.35
CA LEU A 89 3.09 -5.03 -18.34
C LEU A 89 1.84 -4.30 -18.87
N GLU A 90 1.86 -3.75 -20.09
CA GLU A 90 0.67 -3.15 -20.72
C GLU A 90 -0.48 -4.15 -20.80
N ALA A 91 -0.19 -5.42 -21.14
CA ALA A 91 -1.16 -6.50 -21.16
C ALA A 91 -1.71 -6.89 -19.77
N ALA A 92 -1.03 -6.53 -18.67
CA ALA A 92 -1.52 -6.76 -17.31
C ALA A 92 -2.68 -5.83 -16.93
N GLY A 93 -2.95 -4.79 -17.74
CA GLY A 93 -4.09 -3.90 -17.57
C GLY A 93 -3.86 -2.87 -16.47
N ASP A 94 -4.81 -2.77 -15.53
CA ASP A 94 -4.81 -1.73 -14.50
C ASP A 94 -3.77 -1.94 -13.40
N PHE A 95 -3.19 -0.82 -12.96
CA PHE A 95 -2.27 -0.74 -11.82
C PHE A 95 -2.95 0.07 -10.71
N TYR A 96 -2.85 -0.45 -9.49
CA TYR A 96 -3.43 0.16 -8.30
C TYR A 96 -2.33 0.66 -7.39
N ILE A 97 -2.47 1.88 -6.87
CA ILE A 97 -1.52 2.42 -5.89
C ILE A 97 -1.78 1.72 -4.54
N ALA A 98 -0.91 0.81 -4.15
CA ALA A 98 -0.95 0.16 -2.83
C ALA A 98 -0.36 1.07 -1.75
N ASP A 99 0.72 1.80 -2.06
CA ASP A 99 1.28 2.83 -1.18
C ASP A 99 1.95 3.96 -1.96
N GLY A 100 1.88 5.18 -1.44
CA GLY A 100 2.50 6.35 -2.06
C GLY A 100 1.58 7.27 -2.86
N HIS A 101 0.28 7.29 -2.54
CA HIS A 101 -0.68 8.25 -3.12
C HIS A 101 -0.17 9.70 -3.06
N HIS A 102 0.37 10.14 -1.91
CA HIS A 102 0.97 11.46 -1.77
C HIS A 102 2.23 11.65 -2.62
N ARG A 103 3.00 10.56 -2.87
CA ARG A 103 4.19 10.61 -3.73
C ARG A 103 3.78 10.82 -5.19
N ALA A 104 2.77 10.08 -5.66
CA ALA A 104 2.20 10.27 -6.98
C ALA A 104 1.62 11.68 -7.16
N ALA A 105 0.82 12.16 -6.20
CA ALA A 105 0.24 13.50 -6.24
C ALA A 105 1.31 14.62 -6.21
N SER A 106 2.38 14.44 -5.43
CA SER A 106 3.50 15.41 -5.39
C SER A 106 4.29 15.40 -6.70
N ALA A 107 4.46 14.23 -7.34
CA ALA A 107 5.09 14.13 -8.64
C ALA A 107 4.28 14.84 -9.73
N GLU A 108 2.96 14.62 -9.75
CA GLU A 108 2.03 15.33 -10.65
C GLU A 108 2.13 16.86 -10.46
N ARG A 109 2.05 17.35 -9.22
CA ARG A 109 2.20 18.78 -8.92
C ARG A 109 3.56 19.33 -9.37
N THR A 110 4.62 18.54 -9.23
CA THR A 110 5.95 18.91 -9.70
C THR A 110 5.95 19.05 -11.23
N ALA A 111 5.40 18.07 -11.95
CA ALA A 111 5.26 18.10 -13.40
C ALA A 111 4.53 19.36 -13.86
N THR A 112 3.39 19.68 -13.22
CA THR A 112 2.61 20.89 -13.52
C THR A 112 3.40 22.18 -13.26
N ARG A 113 4.10 22.27 -12.12
CA ARG A 113 4.90 23.47 -11.78
C ARG A 113 6.07 23.69 -12.72
N LEU A 114 6.62 22.62 -13.30
CA LEU A 114 7.70 22.68 -14.28
C LEU A 114 7.21 22.82 -15.72
N ASP A 115 5.88 22.85 -15.94
CA ASP A 115 5.27 22.77 -17.28
C ASP A 115 5.81 21.59 -18.11
N ALA A 116 6.07 20.46 -17.43
CA ALA A 116 6.65 19.27 -18.03
C ALA A 116 5.75 18.71 -19.12
N LYS A 117 6.35 18.38 -20.26
CA LYS A 117 5.68 17.78 -21.41
C LYS A 117 5.80 16.27 -21.36
N GLU A 118 4.96 15.60 -22.15
CA GLU A 118 5.04 14.16 -22.29
C GLU A 118 6.43 13.74 -22.78
N GLY A 119 7.03 12.80 -22.06
CA GLY A 119 8.39 12.32 -22.35
C GLY A 119 9.47 12.96 -21.47
N ASP A 120 9.17 14.10 -20.84
CA ASP A 120 10.07 14.69 -19.85
C ASP A 120 10.18 13.78 -18.62
N GLU A 121 11.35 13.77 -17.99
CA GLU A 121 11.56 13.01 -16.75
C GLU A 121 10.59 13.45 -15.65
N ALA A 122 10.32 14.75 -15.56
CA ALA A 122 9.36 15.34 -14.64
C ALA A 122 7.90 14.92 -14.91
N SER A 123 7.59 14.42 -16.11
CA SER A 123 6.26 13.90 -16.46
C SER A 123 6.06 12.44 -16.01
N ARG A 124 7.05 11.85 -15.34
CA ARG A 124 7.06 10.46 -14.89
C ARG A 124 7.34 10.41 -13.39
N PHE A 125 7.06 9.27 -12.78
CA PHE A 125 7.49 9.02 -11.42
C PHE A 125 8.06 7.62 -11.24
N LEU A 126 8.95 7.50 -10.26
CA LEU A 126 9.53 6.21 -9.89
C LEU A 126 8.46 5.31 -9.28
N ALA A 127 8.31 4.11 -9.82
CA ALA A 127 7.36 3.12 -9.32
C ALA A 127 8.02 1.75 -9.15
N VAL A 128 7.52 1.00 -8.17
CA VAL A 128 7.78 -0.44 -8.01
C VAL A 128 6.45 -1.15 -8.14
N ALA A 129 6.37 -2.12 -9.04
CA ALA A 129 5.12 -2.81 -9.35
C ALA A 129 5.26 -4.30 -9.05
N PHE A 130 4.28 -4.85 -8.35
CA PHE A 130 4.23 -6.26 -7.99
C PHE A 130 2.91 -6.90 -8.46
N PRO A 131 2.94 -8.13 -8.97
CA PRO A 131 1.71 -8.87 -9.20
C PRO A 131 1.07 -9.22 -7.85
N THR A 132 -0.26 -9.22 -7.76
CA THR A 132 -0.96 -9.40 -6.47
C THR A 132 -0.70 -10.75 -5.79
N ASP A 133 -0.28 -11.77 -6.53
CA ASP A 133 0.12 -13.07 -6.00
C ASP A 133 1.52 -13.08 -5.34
N GLN A 134 2.27 -11.98 -5.45
CA GLN A 134 3.55 -11.76 -4.77
C GLN A 134 3.48 -10.69 -3.68
N VAL A 135 2.28 -10.27 -3.31
CA VAL A 135 2.06 -9.29 -2.25
C VAL A 135 1.28 -9.94 -1.11
N ALA A 136 1.88 -9.92 0.08
CA ALA A 136 1.17 -10.28 1.30
C ALA A 136 0.57 -9.02 1.94
N ILE A 137 -0.73 -9.03 2.18
CA ILE A 137 -1.41 -8.01 2.99
C ILE A 137 -1.54 -8.57 4.39
N LEU A 138 -0.73 -8.06 5.31
CA LEU A 138 -0.74 -8.50 6.71
C LEU A 138 -1.77 -7.70 7.53
N PRO A 139 -2.32 -8.28 8.61
CA PRO A 139 -3.18 -7.55 9.53
C PRO A 139 -2.49 -6.32 10.11
N TYR A 140 -3.23 -5.21 10.20
CA TYR A 140 -2.74 -3.99 10.85
C TYR A 140 -3.23 -3.91 12.29
N HIS A 141 -2.32 -4.09 13.24
CA HIS A 141 -2.63 -4.03 14.67
C HIS A 141 -2.53 -2.60 15.21
N ARG A 142 -3.54 -2.15 15.94
CA ARG A 142 -3.53 -0.85 16.65
C ARG A 142 -3.41 -1.09 18.14
N VAL A 143 -2.45 -0.41 18.77
CA VAL A 143 -2.27 -0.38 20.22
C VAL A 143 -2.70 0.99 20.73
N LEU A 144 -3.61 1.00 21.68
CA LEU A 144 -4.04 2.22 22.38
C LEU A 144 -3.42 2.20 23.78
N SER A 145 -2.55 3.16 24.07
CA SER A 145 -1.94 3.32 25.40
C SER A 145 -2.86 4.01 26.41
N GLU A 146 -3.87 4.74 25.90
CA GLU A 146 -4.81 5.52 26.70
C GLU A 146 -6.22 5.37 26.12
N PHE A 147 -7.22 5.50 26.98
CA PHE A 147 -8.64 5.41 26.57
C PHE A 147 -9.35 6.76 26.65
N ASN A 148 -8.62 7.88 26.51
CA ASN A 148 -9.17 9.24 26.54
C ASN A 148 -10.08 9.51 27.77
N GLY A 149 -9.64 9.05 28.95
CA GLY A 149 -10.39 9.18 30.20
C GLY A 149 -11.47 8.12 30.46
N HIS A 150 -11.67 7.17 29.55
CA HIS A 150 -12.58 6.03 29.76
C HIS A 150 -11.89 4.87 30.50
N THR A 151 -12.67 4.05 31.21
CA THR A 151 -12.17 2.80 31.78
C THR A 151 -12.26 1.66 30.75
N PRO A 152 -11.49 0.58 30.89
CA PRO A 152 -11.62 -0.61 30.05
C PRO A 152 -13.06 -1.14 29.97
N GLU A 153 -13.78 -1.14 31.10
CA GLU A 153 -15.16 -1.62 31.17
C GLU A 153 -16.09 -0.76 30.30
N ALA A 154 -15.93 0.57 30.36
CA ALA A 154 -16.71 1.48 29.53
C ALA A 154 -16.44 1.30 28.03
N ILE A 155 -15.18 1.03 27.64
CA ILE A 155 -14.82 0.72 26.26
C ILE A 155 -15.46 -0.60 25.81
N LEU A 156 -15.40 -1.64 26.66
CA LEU A 156 -16.00 -2.93 26.35
C LEU A 156 -17.52 -2.84 26.22
N ASP A 157 -18.18 -2.08 27.08
CA ASP A 157 -19.64 -1.89 27.03
C ASP A 157 -20.07 -1.16 25.77
N GLU A 158 -19.33 -0.14 25.34
CA GLU A 158 -19.62 0.54 24.08
C GLU A 158 -19.32 -0.37 22.87
N ALA A 159 -18.26 -1.19 22.92
CA ALA A 159 -17.96 -2.18 21.90
C ALA A 159 -19.05 -3.26 21.78
N LYS A 160 -19.59 -3.74 22.91
CA LYS A 160 -20.76 -4.64 22.95
C LYS A 160 -21.97 -3.98 22.29
N LYS A 161 -22.26 -2.74 22.66
CA LYS A 161 -23.41 -1.98 22.16
C LYS A 161 -23.35 -1.72 20.66
N ARG A 162 -22.18 -1.34 20.12
CA ARG A 162 -22.02 -0.97 18.71
C ARG A 162 -21.71 -2.13 17.77
N PHE A 163 -20.93 -3.09 18.24
CA PHE A 163 -20.34 -4.14 17.40
C PHE A 163 -20.63 -5.55 17.89
N GLY A 164 -21.49 -5.70 18.91
CA GLY A 164 -21.86 -7.01 19.45
C GLY A 164 -20.67 -7.79 20.01
N ALA A 165 -19.71 -7.10 20.62
CA ALA A 165 -18.48 -7.71 21.13
C ALA A 165 -18.76 -8.93 22.03
N THR A 166 -18.21 -10.09 21.68
CA THR A 166 -18.26 -11.32 22.48
C THR A 166 -16.87 -11.76 22.88
N VAL A 167 -16.75 -12.51 23.98
CA VAL A 167 -15.47 -13.16 24.35
C VAL A 167 -15.10 -14.14 23.24
N LEU A 168 -13.83 -14.10 22.81
CA LEU A 168 -13.30 -15.03 21.83
C LEU A 168 -12.67 -16.23 22.56
N GLU A 169 -13.32 -17.37 22.46
CA GLU A 169 -12.79 -18.65 22.92
C GLU A 169 -11.82 -19.21 21.87
N PHE A 170 -10.54 -19.37 22.21
CA PHE A 170 -9.54 -19.99 21.35
C PHE A 170 -8.40 -20.63 22.17
N SER A 171 -7.64 -21.52 21.54
CA SER A 171 -6.44 -22.11 22.12
C SER A 171 -5.18 -21.44 21.57
N GLY A 172 -4.27 -21.02 22.45
CA GLY A 172 -2.99 -20.39 22.09
C GLY A 172 -2.79 -19.02 22.75
N THR A 173 -1.78 -18.29 22.29
CA THR A 173 -1.44 -16.95 22.81
C THR A 173 -2.02 -15.82 21.96
N VAL A 174 -2.07 -16.02 20.65
CA VAL A 174 -2.60 -15.06 19.67
C VAL A 174 -3.64 -15.77 18.79
N PRO A 175 -4.85 -15.22 18.61
CA PRO A 175 -5.83 -15.79 17.72
C PRO A 175 -5.36 -15.83 16.27
N SER A 176 -5.91 -16.73 15.49
CA SER A 176 -5.76 -16.70 14.02
C SER A 176 -6.43 -15.46 13.43
N GLU A 177 -6.14 -15.18 12.16
CA GLU A 177 -6.78 -14.10 11.42
C GLU A 177 -8.32 -14.22 11.46
N PRO A 178 -9.04 -13.14 11.76
CA PRO A 178 -10.50 -13.19 11.85
C PRO A 178 -11.15 -13.31 10.48
N ALA A 179 -12.39 -13.80 10.46
CA ALA A 179 -13.19 -13.79 9.24
C ALA A 179 -13.47 -12.36 8.73
N ARG A 180 -13.73 -12.21 7.43
CA ARG A 180 -14.11 -10.92 6.83
C ARG A 180 -15.22 -10.23 7.63
N GLY A 181 -15.03 -8.94 7.91
CA GLY A 181 -15.98 -8.14 8.67
C GLY A 181 -15.90 -8.34 10.19
N THR A 182 -14.90 -9.08 10.67
CA THR A 182 -14.65 -9.27 12.11
C THR A 182 -13.34 -8.59 12.50
N VAL A 183 -13.35 -7.92 13.65
CA VAL A 183 -12.18 -7.31 14.28
C VAL A 183 -11.92 -8.00 15.61
N LEU A 184 -10.66 -8.27 15.92
CA LEU A 184 -10.26 -8.80 17.22
C LEU A 184 -9.78 -7.67 18.11
N MET A 185 -10.24 -7.65 19.35
CA MET A 185 -9.84 -6.67 20.36
C MET A 185 -9.26 -7.40 21.56
N TYR A 186 -8.07 -6.99 22.00
CA TYR A 186 -7.49 -7.45 23.26
C TYR A 186 -7.65 -6.37 24.31
N LEU A 187 -8.31 -6.69 25.42
CA LEU A 187 -8.58 -5.73 26.49
C LEU A 187 -8.59 -6.45 27.85
N GLY A 188 -7.84 -5.92 28.80
CA GLY A 188 -7.84 -6.44 30.17
C GLY A 188 -7.44 -7.91 30.31
N GLY A 189 -6.56 -8.41 29.44
CA GLY A 189 -6.14 -9.82 29.46
C GLY A 189 -6.97 -10.76 28.58
N THR A 190 -8.08 -10.28 28.02
CA THR A 190 -9.06 -11.10 27.31
C THR A 190 -9.19 -10.68 25.85
N TRP A 191 -9.36 -11.68 24.97
CA TRP A 191 -9.67 -11.46 23.57
C TRP A 191 -11.18 -11.40 23.34
N TYR A 192 -11.60 -10.46 22.50
CA TYR A 192 -12.98 -10.24 22.09
C TYR A 192 -13.09 -10.24 20.58
N SER A 193 -14.18 -10.79 20.06
CA SER A 193 -14.58 -10.73 18.66
C SER A 193 -15.65 -9.66 18.47
N LEU A 194 -15.41 -8.72 17.56
CA LEU A 194 -16.33 -7.63 17.23
C LEU A 194 -16.79 -7.81 15.79
N LYS A 195 -18.10 -7.84 15.56
CA LYS A 195 -18.67 -7.93 14.22
C LYS A 195 -18.95 -6.53 13.71
N LEU A 196 -18.28 -6.15 12.62
CA LEU A 196 -18.59 -4.91 11.94
C LEU A 196 -20.00 -5.02 11.33
N PRO A 197 -20.83 -3.98 11.45
CA PRO A 197 -22.14 -3.96 10.80
C PRO A 197 -21.98 -4.13 9.30
N ASP A 198 -22.95 -4.77 8.66
CA ASP A 198 -22.95 -4.91 7.20
C ASP A 198 -22.94 -3.52 6.56
N GLN A 199 -21.98 -3.29 5.67
CA GLN A 199 -21.81 -2.01 4.98
C GLN A 199 -22.44 -2.02 3.58
N ALA A 200 -23.19 -3.07 3.21
CA ALA A 200 -23.87 -3.18 1.92
C ALA A 200 -24.72 -1.93 1.63
N GLY A 201 -24.31 -1.15 0.62
CA GLY A 201 -25.02 0.06 0.17
C GLY A 201 -24.62 1.37 0.86
N THR A 202 -23.56 1.38 1.68
CA THR A 202 -23.00 2.62 2.24
C THR A 202 -21.80 3.08 1.40
N ASP A 203 -22.05 3.90 0.39
CA ASP A 203 -21.00 4.68 -0.24
C ASP A 203 -20.39 5.62 0.82
N GLY A 204 -19.06 5.57 1.02
CA GLY A 204 -18.34 6.57 1.83
C GLY A 204 -17.63 6.07 3.10
N VAL A 205 -17.70 4.78 3.48
CA VAL A 205 -16.91 4.26 4.63
C VAL A 205 -15.41 4.37 4.36
N ALA A 206 -15.02 4.14 3.10
CA ALA A 206 -13.67 4.31 2.62
C ALA A 206 -13.18 5.76 2.80
N ASP A 207 -14.03 6.75 2.59
CA ASP A 207 -13.71 8.19 2.73
C ASP A 207 -13.64 8.67 4.19
N ALA A 208 -14.13 7.83 5.13
CA ALA A 208 -14.15 8.10 6.56
C ALA A 208 -13.02 7.37 7.33
N LEU A 209 -12.24 6.51 6.67
CA LEU A 209 -11.09 5.84 7.26
C LEU A 209 -9.91 6.82 7.40
N ASP A 210 -9.90 7.60 8.49
CA ASP A 210 -8.71 8.32 8.92
C ASP A 210 -7.64 7.30 9.38
N SER A 211 -6.77 6.91 8.45
CA SER A 211 -5.57 6.11 8.75
C SER A 211 -4.41 6.96 9.30
N ALA A 212 -4.73 8.06 9.99
CA ALA A 212 -3.77 8.99 10.55
C ALA A 212 -3.87 9.02 12.08
N VAL A 213 -3.05 8.20 12.72
CA VAL A 213 -2.39 8.59 13.98
C VAL A 213 -0.90 8.52 13.69
#